data_AF-A0A9E5Z6Y7-F1
#
_entry.id   AF-A0A9E5Z6Y7-F1
#
_cell.length_a   1.000
_cell.length_b   1.000
_cell.length_c   1.000
_cell.angle_alpha   90.00
_cell.angle_beta   90.00
_cell.angle_gamma   90.00
#
_symmetry.space_group_name_H-M   'P 1'
#
loop_
_entity.id
_entity.type
_entity.pdbx_description
1 polymer ?
#
loop_
_entity_poly.entity_id
_entity_poly.type
_entity_poly.pdbx_seq_one_letter_code
_entity_poly.pdbx_strand_id
1 'polypeptide(L)'
;MQYLIETKARLGPTLAGLLSKDQLGAKLYILLPAGLWLMLWLSISPGNLKDILSPGSPAAFAHGLRAVFPLIAAGLAASIIGLNVIKRSPRPFRFFGPLGLTAAYGLTGLVASLNSPDTSSALWWSALYLSVPVVLWSSTWRADPLEQLRRIINVTWFGLILVSIGLFLMAVFYLDLVDKLIDPSRYLECRASGWIDVTGGRLRETGVGRYAAIAGIIAIGRLCHGKWRPMWSVVLLISIPLLLSTGARGSLVGFAAGASMILLTYSLHATRKTLLAGLLITMVLASALWSTGTINTFAKNCLSAGHADAPADVPADVPADVPADVPAD
;
A
#
# COMPACT_ATOMS: atom_id res chain seq x y z
N MET A 1 -53.44 23.69 1.43
CA MET A 1 -53.23 23.23 0.03
C MET A 1 -52.22 24.10 -0.73
N GLN A 2 -52.26 25.44 -0.61
CA GLN A 2 -51.27 26.35 -1.24
C GLN A 2 -49.80 26.09 -0.85
N TYR A 3 -49.51 25.76 0.41
CA TYR A 3 -48.16 25.48 0.88
C TYR A 3 -47.48 24.30 0.16
N LEU A 4 -48.27 23.28 -0.22
CA LEU A 4 -47.79 22.07 -0.91
C LEU A 4 -47.45 22.35 -2.38
N ILE A 5 -48.17 23.29 -3.01
CA ILE A 5 -47.92 23.73 -4.40
C ILE A 5 -46.65 24.58 -4.45
N GLU A 6 -46.44 25.44 -3.45
CA GLU A 6 -45.26 26.32 -3.39
C GLU A 6 -43.96 25.53 -3.13
N THR A 7 -44.00 24.48 -2.29
CA THR A 7 -42.85 23.57 -2.12
C THR A 7 -42.50 22.79 -3.39
N LYS A 8 -43.50 22.40 -4.19
CA LYS A 8 -43.26 21.64 -5.45
C LYS A 8 -42.63 22.52 -6.53
N ALA A 9 -43.03 23.80 -6.59
CA ALA A 9 -42.48 24.77 -7.53
C ALA A 9 -41.00 25.13 -7.23
N ARG A 10 -40.57 25.11 -5.97
CA ARG A 10 -39.16 25.33 -5.61
C ARG A 10 -38.28 24.10 -5.77
N LEU A 11 -38.81 22.88 -5.58
CA LEU A 11 -38.01 21.65 -5.63
C LEU A 11 -37.55 21.27 -7.05
N GLY A 12 -38.38 21.51 -8.06
CA GLY A 12 -38.10 21.17 -9.46
C GLY A 12 -36.81 21.76 -10.03
N PRO A 13 -36.60 23.09 -9.96
CA PRO A 13 -35.39 23.72 -10.49
C PRO A 13 -34.13 23.37 -9.67
N THR A 14 -34.24 23.08 -8.37
CA THR A 14 -33.09 22.68 -7.55
C THR A 14 -32.65 21.24 -7.86
N LEU A 15 -33.59 20.32 -8.10
CA LEU A 15 -33.26 18.96 -8.50
C LEU A 15 -32.71 18.90 -9.94
N ALA A 16 -33.28 19.69 -10.85
CA ALA A 16 -32.81 19.81 -12.22
C ALA A 16 -31.41 20.44 -12.31
N GLY A 17 -31.10 21.42 -11.45
CA GLY A 17 -29.75 21.98 -11.30
C GLY A 17 -28.74 20.98 -10.75
N LEU A 18 -29.14 20.14 -9.78
CA LEU A 18 -28.31 19.06 -9.24
C LEU A 18 -28.05 17.91 -10.24
N LEU A 19 -28.95 17.72 -11.21
CA LEU A 19 -28.86 16.73 -12.29
C LEU A 19 -28.41 17.34 -13.63
N SER A 20 -27.92 18.58 -13.66
CA SER A 20 -27.33 19.15 -14.87
C SER A 20 -26.18 18.25 -15.35
N LYS A 21 -26.17 17.91 -16.65
CA LYS A 21 -25.16 17.05 -17.30
C LYS A 21 -23.73 17.48 -16.97
N ASP A 22 -23.51 18.77 -16.77
CA ASP A 22 -22.20 19.34 -16.47
C ASP A 22 -21.74 19.00 -15.05
N GLN A 23 -22.65 19.05 -14.07
CA GLN A 23 -22.37 18.67 -12.67
C GLN A 23 -22.20 17.15 -12.53
N LEU A 24 -23.04 16.36 -13.20
CA LEU A 24 -22.92 14.91 -13.20
C LEU A 24 -21.60 14.47 -13.86
N GLY A 25 -21.23 15.12 -14.97
CA GLY A 25 -19.96 14.94 -15.64
C GLY A 25 -18.78 15.25 -14.72
N ALA A 26 -18.79 16.38 -14.01
CA ALA A 26 -17.73 16.79 -13.10
C ALA A 26 -17.59 15.87 -11.86
N LYS A 27 -18.70 15.37 -11.30
CA LYS A 27 -18.66 14.42 -10.17
C LYS A 27 -18.17 13.05 -10.60
N LEU A 28 -18.72 12.51 -11.70
CA LEU A 28 -18.26 11.24 -12.27
C LEU A 28 -16.78 11.33 -12.68
N TYR A 29 -16.35 12.52 -13.11
CA TYR A 29 -14.95 12.79 -13.43
C TYR A 29 -14.00 12.61 -12.25
N ILE A 30 -14.41 12.96 -11.03
CA ILE A 30 -13.59 12.80 -9.82
C ILE A 30 -13.73 11.40 -9.22
N LEU A 31 -14.94 10.85 -9.23
CA LEU A 31 -15.24 9.56 -8.60
C LEU A 31 -14.64 8.39 -9.37
N LEU A 32 -14.49 8.50 -10.70
CA LEU A 32 -14.01 7.38 -11.51
C LEU A 32 -12.56 6.97 -11.19
N PRO A 33 -11.54 7.86 -11.21
CA PRO A 33 -10.17 7.49 -10.84
C PRO A 33 -10.07 6.96 -9.41
N ALA A 34 -10.79 7.58 -8.47
CA ALA A 34 -10.83 7.14 -7.07
C ALA A 34 -11.48 5.75 -6.93
N GLY A 35 -12.55 5.48 -7.67
CA GLY A 35 -13.23 4.19 -7.72
C GLY A 35 -12.35 3.09 -8.29
N LEU A 36 -11.69 3.33 -9.45
CA LEU A 36 -10.75 2.38 -10.04
C LEU A 36 -9.57 2.10 -9.09
N TRP A 37 -9.07 3.13 -8.41
CA TRP A 37 -8.02 2.98 -7.42
C TRP A 37 -8.49 2.19 -6.18
N LEU A 38 -9.71 2.43 -5.71
CA LEU A 38 -10.30 1.70 -4.59
C LEU A 38 -10.49 0.21 -4.94
N MET A 39 -10.87 -0.10 -6.18
CA MET A 39 -10.96 -1.49 -6.65
C MET A 39 -9.61 -2.23 -6.55
N LEU A 40 -8.50 -1.58 -6.91
CA LEU A 40 -7.15 -2.13 -6.70
C LEU A 40 -6.86 -2.37 -5.22
N TRP A 41 -7.18 -1.39 -4.36
CA TRP A 41 -6.98 -1.46 -2.92
C TRP A 41 -7.77 -2.59 -2.25
N LEU A 42 -9.02 -2.79 -2.67
CA LEU A 42 -9.86 -3.85 -2.12
C LEU A 42 -9.35 -5.25 -2.46
N SER A 43 -8.45 -5.39 -3.44
CA SER A 43 -7.85 -6.66 -3.88
C SER A 43 -6.52 -7.01 -3.18
N ILE A 44 -6.07 -6.26 -2.17
CA ILE A 44 -4.79 -6.52 -1.48
C ILE A 44 -4.73 -7.93 -0.84
N SER A 45 -5.88 -8.45 -0.41
CA SER A 45 -6.02 -9.84 0.03
C SER A 45 -7.04 -10.51 -0.90
N PRO A 46 -6.59 -10.97 -2.09
CA PRO A 46 -7.49 -11.59 -3.05
C PRO A 46 -7.94 -12.95 -2.50
N GLY A 47 -9.22 -13.26 -2.65
CA GLY A 47 -9.75 -14.61 -2.39
C GLY A 47 -9.35 -15.61 -3.48
N ASN A 48 -9.91 -16.81 -3.43
CA ASN A 48 -9.70 -17.82 -4.47
C ASN A 48 -10.66 -17.55 -5.65
N LEU A 49 -10.20 -17.63 -6.90
CA LEU A 49 -11.09 -17.49 -8.07
C LEU A 49 -12.16 -18.57 -8.10
N LYS A 50 -11.87 -19.77 -7.58
CA LYS A 50 -12.85 -20.87 -7.51
C LYS A 50 -14.10 -20.48 -6.72
N ASP A 51 -13.96 -19.58 -5.75
CA ASP A 51 -15.07 -19.09 -4.92
C ASP A 51 -16.08 -18.23 -5.72
N ILE A 52 -15.76 -17.80 -6.95
CA ILE A 52 -16.68 -17.05 -7.80
C ILE A 52 -17.71 -17.99 -8.42
N LEU A 53 -17.26 -19.16 -8.89
CA LEU A 53 -18.10 -20.12 -9.61
C LEU A 53 -18.84 -21.04 -8.65
N SER A 54 -18.19 -21.43 -7.55
CA SER A 54 -18.75 -22.36 -6.56
C SER A 54 -18.53 -21.85 -5.13
N PRO A 55 -19.17 -20.73 -4.73
CA PRO A 55 -18.99 -20.18 -3.39
C PRO A 55 -19.57 -21.09 -2.31
N GLY A 56 -18.75 -21.49 -1.33
CA GLY A 56 -19.24 -22.15 -0.12
C GLY A 56 -20.06 -21.21 0.80
N SER A 57 -19.97 -19.89 0.61
CA SER A 57 -20.75 -18.87 1.34
C SER A 57 -20.78 -17.54 0.59
N PRO A 58 -21.71 -16.62 0.92
CA PRO A 58 -21.71 -15.26 0.34
C PRO A 58 -20.42 -14.47 0.61
N ALA A 59 -19.77 -14.72 1.74
CA ALA A 59 -18.47 -14.12 2.07
C ALA A 59 -17.36 -14.65 1.16
N ALA A 60 -17.34 -15.96 0.89
CA ALA A 60 -16.40 -16.57 -0.06
C ALA A 60 -16.59 -15.99 -1.48
N PHE A 61 -17.84 -15.86 -1.94
CA PHE A 61 -18.15 -15.19 -3.21
C PHE A 61 -17.60 -13.76 -3.26
N ALA A 62 -17.83 -12.96 -2.20
CA ALA A 62 -17.32 -11.60 -2.12
C ALA A 62 -15.78 -11.56 -2.14
N HIS A 63 -15.10 -12.52 -1.50
CA HIS A 63 -13.65 -12.65 -1.55
C HIS A 63 -13.13 -13.05 -2.94
N GLY A 64 -13.81 -13.98 -3.62
CA GLY A 64 -13.51 -14.35 -5.00
C GLY A 64 -13.69 -13.17 -5.95
N LEU A 65 -14.79 -12.41 -5.83
CA LEU A 65 -15.04 -11.23 -6.65
C LEU A 65 -13.95 -10.17 -6.46
N ARG A 66 -13.47 -9.97 -5.22
CA ARG A 66 -12.36 -9.04 -4.92
C ARG A 66 -11.06 -9.42 -5.62
N ALA A 67 -10.82 -10.70 -5.90
CA ALA A 67 -9.63 -11.15 -6.62
C ALA A 67 -9.61 -10.66 -8.09
N VAL A 68 -10.78 -10.42 -8.69
CA VAL A 68 -10.89 -10.01 -10.10
C VAL A 68 -10.98 -8.48 -10.26
N PHE A 69 -11.17 -7.74 -9.17
CA PHE A 69 -11.26 -6.28 -9.17
C PHE A 69 -10.11 -5.57 -9.90
N PRO A 70 -8.83 -5.99 -9.77
CA PRO A 70 -7.76 -5.32 -10.49
C PRO A 70 -7.85 -5.49 -12.00
N LEU A 71 -8.30 -6.64 -12.48
CA LEU A 71 -8.50 -6.88 -13.91
C LEU A 71 -9.67 -6.08 -14.46
N ILE A 72 -10.78 -6.00 -13.72
CA ILE A 72 -11.92 -5.13 -14.08
C ILE A 72 -11.47 -3.67 -14.13
N ALA A 73 -10.76 -3.20 -13.10
CA ALA A 73 -10.24 -1.84 -13.04
C ALA A 73 -9.28 -1.54 -14.20
N ALA A 74 -8.38 -2.47 -14.52
CA ALA A 74 -7.47 -2.35 -15.65
C ALA A 74 -8.20 -2.34 -17.00
N GLY A 75 -9.21 -3.20 -17.19
CA GLY A 75 -10.01 -3.23 -18.41
C GLY A 75 -10.79 -1.94 -18.64
N LEU A 76 -11.41 -1.40 -17.58
CA LEU A 76 -12.07 -0.09 -17.63
C LEU A 76 -11.08 1.04 -17.90
N ALA A 77 -9.93 1.03 -17.22
CA ALA A 77 -8.85 2.00 -17.43
C ALA A 77 -8.32 1.97 -18.87
N ALA A 78 -8.07 0.78 -19.42
CA ALA A 78 -7.64 0.58 -20.80
C ALA A 78 -8.69 1.08 -21.80
N SER A 79 -9.98 0.81 -21.52
CA SER A 79 -11.09 1.31 -22.35
C SER A 79 -11.13 2.85 -22.37
N ILE A 80 -10.94 3.50 -21.21
CA ILE A 80 -10.85 4.96 -21.11
C ILE A 80 -9.68 5.51 -21.93
N ILE A 81 -8.50 4.87 -21.81
CA ILE A 81 -7.31 5.26 -22.58
C ILE A 81 -7.60 5.12 -24.08
N GLY A 82 -8.13 3.98 -24.53
CA GLY A 82 -8.46 3.72 -25.93
C GLY A 82 -9.45 4.74 -26.52
N LEU A 83 -10.52 5.05 -25.78
CA LEU A 83 -11.49 6.08 -26.19
C LEU A 83 -10.85 7.47 -26.33
N ASN A 84 -9.93 7.84 -25.42
CA ASN A 84 -9.23 9.12 -25.50
C ASN A 84 -8.23 9.18 -26.65
N VAL A 85 -7.58 8.06 -26.98
CA VAL A 85 -6.71 7.93 -28.15
C VAL A 85 -7.52 8.10 -29.45
N ILE A 86 -8.66 7.43 -29.58
CA ILE A 86 -9.55 7.53 -30.75
C ILE A 86 -10.07 8.97 -30.93
N LYS A 87 -10.46 9.62 -29.83
CA LYS A 87 -10.96 11.01 -29.85
C LYS A 87 -9.89 12.05 -30.19
N ARG A 88 -8.64 11.63 -30.47
CA ARG A 88 -7.50 12.52 -30.76
C ARG A 88 -7.45 13.68 -29.75
N SER A 89 -7.50 13.35 -28.47
CA SER A 89 -7.18 14.28 -27.39
C SER A 89 -5.74 14.03 -26.90
N PRO A 90 -4.69 14.18 -27.75
CA PRO A 90 -3.34 13.85 -27.35
C PRO A 90 -2.80 14.96 -26.44
N ARG A 91 -2.56 14.59 -25.19
CA ARG A 91 -1.36 15.11 -24.52
C ARG A 91 -0.17 14.29 -25.01
N PRO A 92 1.02 14.89 -25.17
CA PRO A 92 2.21 14.15 -25.56
C PRO A 92 2.43 13.01 -24.55
N PHE A 93 2.22 11.78 -25.03
CA PHE A 93 2.39 10.58 -24.24
C PHE A 93 3.87 10.40 -23.95
N ARG A 94 4.27 10.59 -22.69
CA ARG A 94 5.64 10.32 -22.26
C ARG A 94 5.74 8.88 -21.76
N PHE A 95 6.05 7.97 -22.67
CA PHE A 95 6.29 6.57 -22.33
C PHE A 95 7.47 6.42 -21.34
N PHE A 96 8.50 7.25 -21.44
CA PHE A 96 9.68 7.18 -20.57
C PHE A 96 9.54 7.97 -19.25
N GLY A 97 8.38 7.88 -18.61
CA GLY A 97 8.16 8.41 -17.26
C GLY A 97 8.24 7.32 -16.18
N PRO A 98 8.15 7.68 -14.88
CA PRO A 98 8.08 6.71 -13.78
C PRO A 98 6.97 5.66 -13.97
N LEU A 99 5.80 6.06 -14.49
CA LEU A 99 4.70 5.15 -14.80
C LEU A 99 5.03 4.16 -15.92
N GLY A 100 5.75 4.61 -16.95
CA GLY A 100 6.21 3.75 -18.03
C GLY A 100 7.24 2.74 -17.58
N LEU A 101 8.16 3.13 -16.69
CA LEU A 101 9.10 2.19 -16.07
C LEU A 101 8.38 1.13 -15.22
N THR A 102 7.35 1.52 -14.46
CA THR A 102 6.53 0.54 -13.71
C THR A 102 5.74 -0.38 -14.64
N ALA A 103 5.24 0.12 -15.77
CA ALA A 103 4.58 -0.70 -16.78
C ALA A 103 5.57 -1.66 -17.46
N ALA A 104 6.78 -1.20 -17.77
CA ALA A 104 7.85 -2.02 -18.33
C ALA A 104 8.21 -3.18 -17.38
N TYR A 105 8.32 -2.91 -16.08
CA TYR A 105 8.51 -3.96 -15.07
C TYR A 105 7.39 -5.01 -15.08
N GLY A 106 6.12 -4.57 -15.14
CA GLY A 106 4.98 -5.49 -15.26
C GLY A 106 5.00 -6.30 -16.57
N LEU A 107 5.41 -5.69 -17.68
CA LEU A 107 5.59 -6.37 -18.97
C LEU A 107 6.71 -7.40 -18.93
N THR A 108 7.82 -7.13 -18.24
CA THR A 108 8.87 -8.12 -18.02
C THR A 108 8.33 -9.35 -17.28
N GLY A 109 7.46 -9.16 -16.30
CA GLY A 109 6.75 -10.26 -15.63
C GLY A 109 5.89 -11.08 -16.61
N LEU A 110 5.16 -10.40 -17.50
CA LEU A 110 4.35 -11.07 -18.53
C LEU A 110 5.21 -11.88 -19.51
N VAL A 111 6.34 -11.33 -19.96
CA VAL A 111 7.29 -12.08 -20.81
C VAL A 111 7.88 -13.27 -20.05
N ALA A 112 8.26 -13.08 -18.79
CA ALA A 112 8.79 -14.16 -17.96
C ALA A 112 7.77 -15.28 -17.72
N SER A 113 6.47 -14.94 -17.64
CA SER A 113 5.40 -15.93 -17.43
C SER A 113 5.29 -16.96 -18.56
N LEU A 114 5.72 -16.61 -19.78
CA LEU A 114 5.74 -17.53 -20.93
C LEU A 114 6.71 -18.70 -20.75
N ASN A 115 7.73 -18.54 -19.90
CA ASN A 115 8.71 -19.57 -19.59
C ASN A 115 8.46 -20.24 -18.23
N SER A 116 7.37 -19.88 -17.55
CA SER A 116 7.05 -20.46 -16.24
C SER A 116 6.41 -21.84 -16.40
N PRO A 117 6.78 -22.84 -15.57
CA PRO A 117 6.10 -24.14 -15.54
C PRO A 117 4.59 -24.00 -15.31
N ASP A 118 4.18 -23.01 -14.51
CA ASP A 118 2.79 -22.70 -14.20
C ASP A 118 2.35 -21.39 -14.88
N THR A 119 2.27 -21.40 -16.21
CA THR A 119 1.95 -20.22 -17.03
C THR A 119 0.70 -19.49 -16.54
N SER A 120 -0.34 -20.20 -16.11
CA SER A 120 -1.61 -19.62 -15.66
C SER A 120 -1.44 -18.75 -14.39
N SER A 121 -0.74 -19.27 -13.39
CA SER A 121 -0.44 -18.57 -12.14
C SER A 121 0.49 -17.37 -12.41
N ALA A 122 1.53 -17.57 -13.21
CA ALA A 122 2.48 -16.52 -13.55
C ALA A 122 1.82 -15.38 -14.36
N LEU A 123 0.96 -15.70 -15.33
CA LEU A 123 0.17 -14.71 -16.09
C LEU A 123 -0.80 -13.97 -15.18
N TRP A 124 -1.47 -14.68 -14.26
CA TRP A 124 -2.39 -14.08 -13.30
C TRP A 124 -1.70 -13.00 -12.47
N TRP A 125 -0.57 -13.33 -11.82
CA TRP A 125 0.19 -12.36 -11.04
C TRP A 125 0.73 -11.21 -11.89
N SER A 126 1.22 -11.50 -13.10
CA SER A 126 1.71 -10.47 -14.02
C SER A 126 0.61 -9.48 -14.42
N ALA A 127 -0.59 -9.98 -14.71
CA ALA A 127 -1.76 -9.16 -15.02
C ALA A 127 -2.18 -8.30 -13.82
N LEU A 128 -2.15 -8.86 -12.60
CA LEU A 128 -2.39 -8.11 -11.37
C LEU A 128 -1.35 -6.98 -11.18
N TYR A 129 -0.06 -7.24 -11.40
CA TYR A 129 0.97 -6.19 -11.32
C TYR A 129 0.80 -5.11 -12.38
N LEU A 130 0.43 -5.48 -13.61
CA LEU A 130 0.23 -4.54 -14.72
C LEU A 130 -1.04 -3.69 -14.54
N SER A 131 -2.03 -4.16 -13.79
CA SER A 131 -3.26 -3.41 -13.52
C SER A 131 -3.00 -2.05 -12.86
N VAL A 132 -2.04 -1.98 -11.92
CA VAL A 132 -1.72 -0.77 -11.16
C VAL A 132 -1.23 0.36 -12.06
N PRO A 133 -0.16 0.19 -12.88
CA PRO A 133 0.28 1.24 -13.78
C PRO A 133 -0.77 1.59 -14.83
N VAL A 134 -1.57 0.64 -15.33
CA VAL A 134 -2.65 0.92 -16.30
C VAL A 134 -3.72 1.84 -15.70
N VAL A 135 -4.17 1.57 -14.47
CA VAL A 135 -5.13 2.43 -13.77
C VAL A 135 -4.55 3.82 -13.50
N LEU A 136 -3.30 3.91 -13.05
CA LEU A 136 -2.61 5.19 -12.85
C LEU A 136 -2.44 5.96 -14.17
N TRP A 137 -2.18 5.26 -15.27
CA TRP A 137 -2.07 5.87 -16.59
C TRP A 137 -3.40 6.49 -17.03
N SER A 138 -4.50 5.76 -16.84
CA SER A 138 -5.84 6.27 -17.18
C SER A 138 -6.20 7.53 -16.37
N SER A 139 -5.71 7.62 -15.14
CA SER A 139 -5.91 8.77 -14.26
C SER A 139 -5.09 9.98 -14.71
N THR A 140 -3.86 9.76 -15.19
CA THR A 140 -2.98 10.85 -15.65
C THR A 140 -3.26 11.33 -17.07
N TRP A 141 -4.10 10.64 -17.85
CA TRP A 141 -4.46 11.08 -19.20
C TRP A 141 -5.39 12.31 -19.25
N ARG A 142 -5.92 12.74 -18.09
CA ARG A 142 -6.96 13.77 -18.00
C ARG A 142 -6.40 15.19 -17.89
N ALA A 143 -7.29 16.21 -17.92
CA ALA A 143 -6.95 17.63 -17.94
C ALA A 143 -6.06 18.10 -16.76
N ASP A 144 -6.07 17.44 -15.60
CA ASP A 144 -5.28 17.83 -14.43
C ASP A 144 -4.59 16.63 -13.73
N PRO A 145 -3.55 16.03 -14.33
CA PRO A 145 -2.96 14.79 -13.84
C PRO A 145 -2.34 14.93 -12.45
N LEU A 146 -1.73 16.07 -12.16
CA LEU A 146 -1.07 16.31 -10.88
C LEU A 146 -2.07 16.40 -9.73
N GLU A 147 -3.21 17.05 -9.95
CA GLU A 147 -4.24 17.18 -8.91
C GLU A 147 -4.95 15.84 -8.68
N GLN A 148 -5.24 15.08 -9.74
CA GLN A 148 -5.80 13.73 -9.59
C GLN A 148 -4.83 12.78 -8.89
N LEU A 149 -3.55 12.81 -9.27
CA LEU A 149 -2.52 12.01 -8.62
C LEU A 149 -2.36 12.40 -7.15
N ARG A 150 -2.34 13.70 -6.84
CA ARG A 150 -2.32 14.20 -5.45
C ARG A 150 -3.50 13.66 -4.64
N ARG A 151 -4.71 13.64 -5.20
CA ARG A 151 -5.90 13.08 -4.53
C ARG A 151 -5.77 11.58 -4.28
N ILE A 152 -5.36 10.82 -5.30
CA ILE A 152 -5.13 9.37 -5.18
C ILE A 152 -4.08 9.09 -4.10
N ILE A 153 -2.97 9.82 -4.11
CA ILE A 153 -1.91 9.73 -3.10
C ILE A 153 -2.46 10.05 -1.71
N ASN A 154 -3.22 11.14 -1.54
CA ASN A 154 -3.78 11.52 -0.24
C ASN A 154 -4.75 10.46 0.30
N VAL A 155 -5.61 9.89 -0.56
CA VAL A 155 -6.53 8.79 -0.18
C VAL A 155 -5.73 7.55 0.22
N THR A 156 -4.69 7.21 -0.55
CA THR A 156 -3.79 6.08 -0.26
C THR A 156 -3.09 6.27 1.09
N TRP A 157 -2.55 7.47 1.34
CA TRP A 157 -1.88 7.80 2.60
C TRP A 157 -2.83 7.70 3.79
N PHE A 158 -4.03 8.24 3.64
CA PHE A 158 -5.07 8.13 4.67
C PHE A 158 -5.40 6.67 4.97
N GLY A 159 -5.62 5.85 3.94
CA GLY A 159 -5.87 4.42 4.09
C GLY A 159 -4.71 3.67 4.76
N LEU A 160 -3.46 3.94 4.36
CA LEU A 160 -2.26 3.34 4.94
C LEU A 160 -2.08 3.69 6.42
N ILE A 161 -2.35 4.95 6.80
CA ILE A 161 -2.28 5.38 8.19
C ILE A 161 -3.37 4.68 9.01
N LEU A 162 -4.60 4.61 8.49
CA LEU A 162 -5.70 3.94 9.18
C LEU A 162 -5.41 2.45 9.38
N VAL A 163 -4.92 1.76 8.35
CA VAL A 163 -4.48 0.36 8.44
C VAL A 163 -3.36 0.21 9.47
N SER A 164 -2.36 1.09 9.46
CA SER A 164 -1.24 1.02 10.41
C SER A 164 -1.70 1.24 11.86
N ILE A 165 -2.64 2.16 12.10
CA ILE A 165 -3.25 2.36 13.42
C ILE A 165 -4.02 1.10 13.85
N GLY A 166 -4.83 0.52 12.95
CA GLY A 166 -5.56 -0.72 13.24
C GLY A 166 -4.64 -1.88 13.57
N LEU A 167 -3.54 -2.05 12.82
CA LEU A 167 -2.52 -3.06 13.09
C LEU A 167 -1.80 -2.79 14.42
N PHE A 168 -1.47 -1.54 14.73
CA PHE A 168 -0.88 -1.20 16.02
C PHE A 168 -1.80 -1.55 17.19
N LEU A 169 -3.09 -1.22 17.11
CA LEU A 169 -4.06 -1.62 18.13
C LEU A 169 -4.14 -3.14 18.27
N MET A 170 -4.16 -3.86 17.15
CA MET A 170 -4.11 -5.32 17.16
C MET A 170 -2.85 -5.84 17.86
N ALA A 171 -1.69 -5.26 17.57
CA ALA A 171 -0.43 -5.66 18.22
C ALA A 171 -0.43 -5.38 19.73
N VAL A 172 -1.03 -4.26 20.15
CA VAL A 172 -1.19 -3.91 21.58
C VAL A 172 -2.05 -4.93 22.31
N PHE A 173 -3.16 -5.36 21.73
CA PHE A 173 -4.11 -6.25 22.40
C PHE A 173 -3.79 -7.74 22.27
N TYR A 174 -3.12 -8.16 21.19
CA TYR A 174 -2.94 -9.58 20.86
C TYR A 174 -1.48 -10.05 20.78
N LEU A 175 -0.50 -9.15 20.66
CA LEU A 175 0.91 -9.51 20.43
C LEU A 175 1.85 -8.99 21.52
N ASP A 176 1.28 -8.66 22.69
CA ASP A 176 1.97 -8.13 23.87
C ASP A 176 2.93 -6.98 23.52
N LEU A 177 2.50 -6.10 22.60
CA LEU A 177 3.35 -4.99 22.17
C LEU A 177 3.67 -4.05 23.34
N VAL A 178 2.78 -3.95 24.34
CA VAL A 178 3.00 -3.14 25.55
C VAL A 178 4.19 -3.66 26.35
N ASP A 179 4.31 -4.97 26.52
CA ASP A 179 5.42 -5.57 27.26
C ASP A 179 6.76 -5.34 26.54
N LYS A 180 6.74 -5.38 25.20
CA LYS A 180 7.90 -5.01 24.38
C LYS A 180 8.23 -3.52 24.47
N LEU A 181 7.23 -2.66 24.67
CA LEU A 181 7.42 -1.21 24.85
C LEU A 181 8.03 -0.87 26.20
N ILE A 182 7.69 -1.64 27.25
CA ILE A 182 8.26 -1.50 28.59
C ILE A 182 9.70 -2.03 28.64
N ASP A 183 10.00 -3.11 27.92
CA ASP A 183 11.33 -3.71 27.83
C ASP A 183 11.96 -3.51 26.43
N PRO A 184 12.64 -2.37 26.18
CA PRO A 184 13.14 -2.01 24.85
C PRO A 184 14.21 -2.97 24.32
N SER A 185 14.81 -3.79 25.19
CA SER A 185 15.80 -4.80 24.78
C SER A 185 15.18 -5.85 23.83
N ARG A 186 13.90 -6.18 24.03
CA ARG A 186 13.16 -7.16 23.21
C ARG A 186 12.96 -6.72 21.77
N TYR A 187 12.91 -5.41 21.48
CA TYR A 187 12.83 -4.95 20.09
C TYR A 187 14.13 -5.16 19.32
N LEU A 188 15.27 -5.22 20.01
CA LEU A 188 16.58 -5.41 19.40
C LEU A 188 16.83 -6.87 19.01
N GLU A 189 15.98 -7.80 19.45
CA GLU A 189 16.03 -9.20 19.04
C GLU A 189 15.42 -9.42 17.66
N CYS A 190 14.59 -8.48 17.17
CA CYS A 190 13.91 -8.56 15.87
C CYS A 190 13.16 -9.89 15.62
N ARG A 191 12.68 -10.51 16.70
CA ARG A 191 11.91 -11.75 16.63
C ARG A 191 10.51 -11.48 16.10
N ALA A 192 10.04 -12.35 15.19
CA ALA A 192 8.69 -12.28 14.67
C ALA A 192 7.68 -12.35 15.83
N SER A 193 6.67 -11.49 15.78
CA SER A 193 5.67 -11.36 16.84
C SER A 193 4.54 -12.40 16.77
N GLY A 194 4.54 -13.31 15.79
CA GLY A 194 3.47 -14.30 15.60
C GLY A 194 2.26 -13.76 14.84
N TRP A 195 2.47 -12.80 13.92
CA TRP A 195 1.38 -12.21 13.13
C TRP A 195 0.63 -13.25 12.31
N ILE A 196 1.36 -14.24 11.80
CA ILE A 196 0.79 -15.32 11.00
C ILE A 196 -0.20 -16.16 11.81
N ASP A 197 0.10 -16.46 13.08
CA ASP A 197 -0.72 -17.31 13.93
C ASP A 197 -2.01 -16.58 14.32
N VAL A 198 -1.90 -15.32 14.74
CA VAL A 198 -3.07 -14.53 15.17
C VAL A 198 -4.02 -14.21 14.01
N THR A 199 -3.51 -14.13 12.78
CA THR A 199 -4.34 -13.84 11.59
C THR A 199 -4.78 -15.07 10.80
N GLY A 200 -4.45 -16.28 11.26
CA GLY A 200 -4.75 -17.52 10.55
C GLY A 200 -4.11 -17.56 9.15
N GLY A 201 -2.86 -17.11 9.05
CA GLY A 201 -2.09 -17.11 7.80
C GLY A 201 -2.34 -15.93 6.85
N ARG A 202 -3.28 -15.04 7.19
CA ARG A 202 -3.71 -13.96 6.27
C ARG A 202 -2.74 -12.78 6.21
N LEU A 203 -2.05 -12.49 7.31
CA LEU A 203 -1.16 -11.35 7.40
C LEU A 203 0.23 -11.82 7.83
N ARG A 204 1.19 -11.64 6.92
CA ARG A 204 2.60 -11.89 7.19
C ARG A 204 3.22 -10.67 7.88
N GLU A 205 4.23 -10.93 8.70
CA GLU A 205 5.07 -9.93 9.37
C GLU A 205 5.61 -8.91 8.37
N THR A 206 6.05 -9.39 7.20
CA THR A 206 6.55 -8.55 6.11
C THR A 206 5.50 -7.57 5.58
N GLY A 207 4.22 -7.98 5.54
CA GLY A 207 3.10 -7.13 5.15
C GLY A 207 2.89 -6.00 6.16
N VAL A 208 2.77 -6.33 7.44
CA VAL A 208 2.65 -5.35 8.54
C VAL A 208 3.82 -4.36 8.52
N GLY A 209 5.03 -4.87 8.35
CA GLY A 209 6.24 -4.04 8.31
C GLY A 209 6.22 -3.06 7.15
N ARG A 210 5.70 -3.44 5.97
CA ARG A 210 5.56 -2.54 4.81
C ARG A 210 4.60 -1.39 5.12
N TYR A 211 3.45 -1.68 5.71
CA TYR A 211 2.47 -0.66 6.10
C TYR A 211 3.05 0.32 7.11
N ALA A 212 3.67 -0.21 8.17
CA ALA A 212 4.32 0.59 9.21
C ALA A 212 5.44 1.46 8.64
N ALA A 213 6.30 0.89 7.79
CA ALA A 213 7.38 1.62 7.11
C ALA A 213 6.85 2.78 6.27
N ILE A 214 5.85 2.54 5.41
CA ILE A 214 5.30 3.58 4.54
C ILE A 214 4.62 4.68 5.39
N ALA A 215 3.83 4.31 6.40
CA ALA A 215 3.21 5.28 7.31
C ALA A 215 4.27 6.13 8.05
N GLY A 216 5.36 5.51 8.49
CA GLY A 216 6.48 6.21 9.11
C GLY A 216 7.18 7.18 8.14
N ILE A 217 7.46 6.76 6.89
CA ILE A 217 8.03 7.63 5.85
C ILE A 217 7.13 8.84 5.60
N ILE A 218 5.81 8.62 5.48
CA ILE A 218 4.83 9.70 5.30
C ILE A 218 4.87 10.66 6.51
N ALA A 219 4.89 10.11 7.73
CA ALA A 219 4.94 10.90 8.96
C ALA A 219 6.20 11.77 9.03
N ILE A 220 7.37 11.24 8.68
CA ILE A 220 8.63 12.00 8.60
C ILE A 220 8.51 13.15 7.59
N GLY A 221 8.05 12.86 6.37
CA GLY A 221 7.86 13.90 5.35
C GLY A 221 6.90 15.01 5.79
N ARG A 222 5.83 14.65 6.51
CA ARG A 222 4.86 15.60 7.03
C ARG A 222 5.32 16.35 8.29
N LEU A 223 6.19 15.77 9.11
CA LEU A 223 6.83 16.48 10.23
C LEU A 223 7.71 17.63 9.74
N CYS A 224 8.44 17.40 8.64
CA CYS A 224 9.31 18.41 8.04
C CYS A 224 8.53 19.61 7.47
N HIS A 225 7.34 19.41 6.89
CA HIS A 225 6.63 20.45 6.13
C HIS A 225 5.26 20.88 6.68
N GLY A 226 4.67 20.15 7.64
CA GLY A 226 3.26 20.29 8.00
C GLY A 226 2.96 21.22 9.18
N LYS A 227 1.77 21.85 9.17
CA LYS A 227 1.20 22.57 10.32
C LYS A 227 0.76 21.64 11.46
N TRP A 228 0.53 20.36 11.17
CA TRP A 228 -0.01 19.35 12.10
C TRP A 228 1.08 18.46 12.69
N ARG A 229 2.24 19.03 13.04
CA ARG A 229 3.39 18.28 13.58
C ARG A 229 3.04 17.28 14.69
N PRO A 230 2.25 17.61 15.74
CA PRO A 230 1.97 16.65 16.81
C PRO A 230 1.21 15.42 16.31
N MET A 231 0.26 15.58 15.38
CA MET A 231 -0.46 14.46 14.78
C MET A 231 0.52 13.53 14.05
N TRP A 232 1.44 14.09 13.26
CA TRP A 232 2.43 13.29 12.53
C TRP A 232 3.47 12.65 13.46
N SER A 233 3.78 13.26 14.60
CA SER A 233 4.60 12.65 15.65
C SER A 233 3.92 11.41 16.21
N VAL A 234 2.61 11.45 16.47
CA VAL A 234 1.84 10.28 16.93
C VAL A 234 1.86 9.16 15.90
N VAL A 235 1.65 9.47 14.62
CA VAL A 235 1.73 8.46 13.54
C VAL A 235 3.13 7.84 13.50
N LEU A 236 4.20 8.64 13.60
CA LEU A 236 5.56 8.13 13.63
C LEU A 236 5.83 7.24 14.85
N LEU A 237 5.37 7.65 16.03
CA LEU A 237 5.48 6.89 17.28
C LEU A 237 4.71 5.57 17.24
N ILE A 238 3.63 5.48 16.46
CA ILE A 238 2.91 4.22 16.21
C ILE A 238 3.67 3.35 15.20
N SER A 239 4.17 3.95 14.12
CA SER A 239 4.82 3.23 13.02
C SER A 239 6.15 2.59 13.42
N ILE A 240 6.98 3.23 14.26
CA ILE A 240 8.29 2.70 14.62
C ILE A 240 8.20 1.40 15.45
N PRO A 241 7.48 1.34 16.58
CA PRO A 241 7.33 0.10 17.35
C PRO A 241 6.65 -0.99 16.53
N LEU A 242 5.64 -0.64 15.71
CA LEU A 242 5.00 -1.60 14.83
C LEU A 242 6.00 -2.19 13.84
N LEU A 243 6.80 -1.35 13.17
CA LEU A 243 7.84 -1.78 12.23
C LEU A 243 8.87 -2.69 12.91
N LEU A 244 9.39 -2.29 14.08
CA LEU A 244 10.35 -3.08 14.85
C LEU A 244 9.77 -4.43 15.31
N SER A 245 8.49 -4.46 15.71
CA SER A 245 7.82 -5.69 16.15
C SER A 245 7.70 -6.76 15.06
N THR A 246 7.78 -6.36 13.79
CA THR A 246 7.64 -7.30 12.67
C THR A 246 8.90 -8.08 12.36
N GLY A 247 10.09 -7.58 12.75
CA GLY A 247 11.36 -8.16 12.30
C GLY A 247 11.55 -8.14 10.76
N ALA A 248 10.71 -7.41 10.01
CA ALA A 248 10.72 -7.41 8.55
C ALA A 248 11.89 -6.60 7.99
N ARG A 249 13.04 -7.27 7.79
CA ARG A 249 14.31 -6.67 7.35
C ARG A 249 14.18 -5.80 6.10
N GLY A 250 13.51 -6.31 5.06
CA GLY A 250 13.29 -5.56 3.83
C GLY A 250 12.52 -4.25 4.06
N SER A 251 11.55 -4.27 4.97
CA SER A 251 10.77 -3.08 5.34
C SER A 251 11.57 -2.11 6.19
N LEU A 252 12.43 -2.60 7.09
CA LEU A 252 13.37 -1.78 7.87
C LEU A 252 14.37 -1.05 6.97
N VAL A 253 14.99 -1.78 6.03
CA VAL A 253 15.93 -1.20 5.05
C VAL A 253 15.21 -0.21 4.15
N GLY A 254 14.02 -0.55 3.65
CA GLY A 254 13.20 0.34 2.84
C GLY A 254 12.77 1.61 3.59
N PHE A 255 12.39 1.49 4.87
CA PHE A 255 12.11 2.61 5.75
C PHE A 255 13.34 3.51 5.91
N ALA A 256 14.49 2.94 6.26
CA ALA A 256 15.72 3.68 6.47
C ALA A 256 16.15 4.43 5.21
N ALA A 257 16.11 3.78 4.04
CA ALA A 257 16.43 4.41 2.76
C ALA A 257 15.45 5.54 2.42
N GLY A 258 14.14 5.30 2.56
CA GLY A 258 13.10 6.30 2.28
C GLY A 258 13.16 7.50 3.22
N ALA A 259 13.31 7.26 4.53
CA ALA A 259 13.47 8.30 5.54
C ALA A 259 14.74 9.13 5.27
N SER A 260 15.87 8.48 4.96
CA SER A 260 17.13 9.16 4.64
C SER A 260 16.99 10.04 3.40
N MET A 261 16.30 9.58 2.36
CA MET A 261 16.06 10.36 1.15
C MET A 261 15.19 11.60 1.42
N ILE A 262 14.14 11.46 2.23
CA ILE A 262 13.30 12.60 2.65
C ILE A 262 14.12 13.61 3.45
N LEU A 263 14.88 13.12 4.43
CA LEU A 263 15.73 13.97 5.26
C LEU A 263 16.79 14.67 4.42
N LEU A 264 17.43 13.98 3.47
CA LEU A 264 18.39 14.57 2.54
C LEU A 264 17.74 15.66 1.68
N THR A 265 16.58 15.38 1.10
CA THR A 265 15.85 16.35 0.28
C THR A 265 15.48 17.58 1.08
N TYR A 266 15.02 17.40 2.33
CA TYR A 266 14.73 18.49 3.25
C TYR A 266 16.00 19.26 3.62
N SER A 267 17.10 18.56 3.89
CA SER A 267 18.41 19.13 4.22
C SER A 267 18.88 20.09 3.12
N LEU A 268 18.75 19.70 1.85
CA LEU A 268 19.15 20.52 0.71
C LEU A 268 18.36 21.83 0.59
N HIS A 269 17.12 21.88 1.10
CA HIS A 269 16.27 23.08 1.08
C HIS A 269 16.25 23.83 2.42
N ALA A 270 16.81 23.23 3.47
CA ALA A 270 16.73 23.76 4.82
C ALA A 270 17.76 24.88 5.05
N THR A 271 17.42 25.83 5.93
CA THR A 271 18.35 26.87 6.34
C THR A 271 19.57 26.28 7.07
N ARG A 272 20.73 26.96 7.00
CA ARG A 272 21.97 26.50 7.68
C ARG A 272 21.78 26.19 9.17
N LYS A 273 20.90 26.93 9.86
CA LYS A 273 20.60 26.74 11.29
C LYS A 273 19.90 25.41 11.56
N THR A 274 18.90 25.07 10.75
CA THR A 274 18.16 23.80 10.87
C THR A 274 19.03 22.59 10.52
N LEU A 275 19.97 22.76 9.59
CA LEU A 275 20.96 21.73 9.25
C LEU A 275 21.91 21.43 10.42
N LEU A 276 22.47 22.48 11.04
CA LEU A 276 23.36 22.31 12.20
C LEU A 276 22.64 21.63 13.38
N ALA A 277 21.40 22.03 13.66
CA ALA A 277 20.60 21.40 14.71
C ALA A 277 20.31 19.92 14.40
N GLY A 278 19.91 19.61 13.17
CA GLY A 278 19.67 18.23 12.74
C GLY A 278 20.92 17.36 12.85
N LEU A 279 22.06 17.87 12.36
CA LEU A 279 23.35 17.19 12.40
C LEU A 279 23.82 16.93 13.84
N LEU A 280 23.67 17.92 14.72
CA LEU A 280 24.02 17.79 16.14
C LEU A 280 23.15 16.72 16.83
N ILE A 281 21.83 16.72 16.59
CA ILE A 281 20.92 15.69 17.11
C ILE A 281 21.32 14.30 16.61
N THR A 282 21.61 14.16 15.30
CA THR A 282 22.01 12.86 14.74
C THR A 282 23.36 12.39 15.28
N MET A 283 24.32 13.29 15.50
CA MET A 283 25.60 12.93 16.11
C MET A 283 25.42 12.45 17.54
N VAL A 284 24.67 13.19 18.37
CA VAL A 284 24.40 12.79 19.77
C VAL A 284 23.69 11.44 19.81
N LEU A 285 22.67 11.24 18.99
CA LEU A 285 21.91 9.98 18.97
C LEU A 285 22.75 8.81 18.45
N ALA A 286 23.52 9.01 17.37
CA ALA A 286 24.40 7.98 16.82
C ALA A 286 25.50 7.60 17.82
N SER A 287 26.12 8.58 18.49
CA SER A 287 27.13 8.33 19.54
C SER A 287 26.53 7.59 20.74
N ALA A 288 25.34 7.99 21.20
CA ALA A 288 24.66 7.29 22.29
C ALA A 288 24.36 5.84 21.91
N LEU A 289 23.75 5.60 20.74
CA LEU A 289 23.40 4.25 20.25
C LEU A 289 24.63 3.38 19.94
N TRP A 290 25.74 3.99 19.54
CA TRP A 290 27.01 3.29 19.35
C TRP A 290 27.63 2.88 20.69
N SER A 291 27.64 3.80 21.66
CA SER A 291 28.23 3.56 22.98
C SER A 291 27.54 2.45 23.76
N THR A 292 26.23 2.27 23.59
CA THR A 292 25.46 1.21 24.24
C THR A 292 25.58 -0.15 23.54
N GLY A 293 26.29 -0.24 22.41
CA GLY A 293 26.35 -1.45 21.60
C GLY A 293 25.02 -1.81 20.91
N THR A 294 23.99 -0.97 21.04
CA THR A 294 22.65 -1.20 20.49
C THR A 294 22.68 -1.40 18.98
N ILE A 295 23.54 -0.65 18.27
CA ILE A 295 23.71 -0.78 16.82
C ILE A 295 24.28 -2.15 16.45
N ASN A 296 25.25 -2.67 17.22
CA ASN A 296 25.86 -3.97 16.95
C ASN A 296 24.88 -5.11 17.21
N THR A 297 24.14 -5.05 18.32
CA THR A 297 23.09 -6.02 18.64
C THR A 297 21.99 -6.01 17.58
N PHE A 298 21.52 -4.82 17.19
CA PHE A 298 20.53 -4.68 16.12
C PHE A 298 21.06 -5.20 14.79
N ALA A 299 22.28 -4.83 14.37
CA ALA A 299 22.85 -5.32 13.12
C ALA A 299 22.99 -6.85 13.14
N LYS A 300 23.49 -7.41 14.24
CA LYS A 300 23.66 -8.86 14.39
C LYS A 300 22.32 -9.60 14.32
N ASN A 301 21.34 -9.18 15.11
CA ASN A 301 20.07 -9.88 15.24
C ASN A 301 19.11 -9.59 14.06
N CYS A 302 19.06 -8.34 13.62
CA CYS A 302 18.08 -7.88 12.65
C CYS A 302 18.60 -7.91 11.21
N LEU A 303 19.91 -7.76 10.97
CA LEU A 303 20.46 -7.81 9.61
C LEU A 303 21.14 -9.14 9.33
N SER A 304 21.95 -9.65 10.25
CA SER A 304 22.83 -10.80 10.01
C SER A 304 22.25 -12.17 10.36
N ALA A 305 21.38 -12.30 11.37
CA ALA A 305 20.88 -13.60 11.86
C ALA A 305 19.86 -14.30 10.94
N GLY A 306 20.02 -14.21 9.61
CA GLY A 306 19.02 -14.59 8.62
C GLY A 306 18.99 -16.04 8.18
N HIS A 307 19.94 -16.88 8.63
CA HIS A 307 20.15 -18.19 8.02
C HIS A 307 20.43 -19.34 9.00
N ALA A 308 20.62 -19.10 10.30
CA ALA A 308 21.14 -20.15 11.18
C ALA A 308 20.06 -21.03 11.84
N ASP A 309 18.86 -20.49 12.14
CA ASP A 309 17.92 -21.16 13.05
C ASP A 309 16.50 -21.29 12.49
N ALA A 310 16.34 -21.47 11.17
CA ALA A 310 15.16 -22.18 10.71
C ALA A 310 15.34 -23.62 11.21
N PRO A 311 14.54 -24.12 12.15
CA PRO A 311 14.70 -25.49 12.63
C PRO A 311 14.72 -26.40 11.41
N ALA A 312 15.82 -27.13 11.24
CA ALA A 312 16.01 -28.10 10.15
C ALA A 312 14.96 -29.24 10.20
N ASP A 313 14.12 -29.24 11.22
CA ASP A 313 13.06 -30.20 11.48
C ASP A 313 11.69 -29.76 10.95
N VAL A 314 11.58 -28.78 10.04
CA VAL A 314 10.43 -28.76 9.12
C VAL A 314 10.72 -29.86 8.11
N PRO A 315 10.07 -31.04 8.19
CA PRO A 315 10.32 -32.12 7.25
C PRO A 315 10.04 -31.56 5.86
N ALA A 316 11.01 -31.72 4.94
CA ALA A 316 10.78 -31.44 3.53
C ALA A 316 9.67 -32.34 2.93
N ASP A 317 9.16 -33.29 3.71
CA ASP A 317 7.92 -34.02 3.48
C ASP A 317 6.69 -33.15 3.76
N VAL A 318 6.58 -32.00 3.09
CA VAL A 318 5.26 -31.62 2.60
C VAL A 318 5.08 -32.51 1.37
N PRO A 319 4.27 -33.58 1.44
CA PRO A 319 4.05 -34.44 0.29
C PRO A 319 3.65 -33.55 -0.89
N ALA A 320 4.39 -33.68 -1.99
CA ALA A 320 4.03 -33.11 -3.28
C ALA A 320 2.70 -33.68 -3.81
N ASP A 321 2.08 -34.59 -3.07
CA ASP A 321 0.72 -35.09 -3.25
C ASP A 321 -0.31 -34.04 -2.78
N VAL A 322 -0.27 -32.84 -3.37
CA VAL A 322 -1.55 -32.23 -3.72
C VAL A 322 -2.03 -33.05 -4.91
N PRO A 323 -3.10 -33.85 -4.77
CA PRO A 323 -3.57 -34.68 -5.87
C PRO A 323 -3.84 -33.78 -7.08
N ALA A 324 -3.14 -34.08 -8.17
CA ALA A 324 -3.35 -33.49 -9.49
C ALA A 324 -4.69 -33.91 -10.13
N ASP A 325 -5.60 -34.50 -9.34
CA ASP A 325 -6.96 -34.84 -9.76
C ASP A 325 -7.86 -33.61 -9.61
N VAL A 326 -7.58 -32.59 -10.43
CA VAL A 326 -8.65 -31.72 -10.94
C VAL A 326 -9.05 -32.35 -12.27
N PRO A 327 -10.17 -33.10 -12.36
CA PRO A 327 -10.68 -33.52 -13.65
C PRO A 327 -10.94 -32.26 -14.49
N ALA A 328 -10.40 -32.29 -15.70
CA ALA A 328 -10.71 -31.32 -16.73
C ALA A 328 -12.13 -31.62 -17.24
N ASP A 329 -13.11 -30.99 -16.63
CA ASP A 329 -14.46 -30.77 -17.19
C ASP A 329 -14.77 -29.27 -17.21
#